data_AF-A0A395U0J4-F1
#
_entry.id   AF-A0A395U0J4-F1
#
_cell.length_a   1.000
_cell.length_b   1.000
_cell.length_c   1.000
_cell.angle_alpha   90.00
_cell.angle_beta   90.00
_cell.angle_gamma   90.00
#
_symmetry.space_group_name_H-M   'P 1'
#
loop_
_entity.id
_entity.type
_entity.pdbx_description
1 polymer ?
#
loop_
_entity_poly.entity_id
_entity_poly.type
_entity_poly.pdbx_seq_one_letter_code
_entity_poly.pdbx_strand_id
1 'polypeptide(L)'
;MQFTNKKVKVPNPYKLICEKFYFIGYEQLFLSRKFRRAIAKTEMHRAWLAGNQGNIGVVEGVLYRAWFTNRKHHTNATFKQLWRSISR
;
A
#
# COMPACT_ATOMS: atom_id res chain seq x y z
N MET A 1 -0.31 35.57 -24.07
CA MET A 1 -0.01 34.45 -23.15
C MET A 1 -1.33 33.75 -22.85
N GLN A 2 -1.58 32.57 -23.44
CA GLN A 2 -2.80 31.80 -23.19
C GLN A 2 -2.63 30.99 -21.90
N PHE A 3 -3.38 31.33 -20.86
CA PHE A 3 -3.49 30.49 -19.66
C PHE A 3 -4.36 29.28 -20.02
N THR A 4 -3.73 28.16 -20.37
CA THR A 4 -4.45 26.90 -20.57
C THR A 4 -5.05 26.50 -19.23
N ASN A 5 -6.37 26.53 -19.15
CA ASN A 5 -7.16 26.07 -18.02
C ASN A 5 -6.96 24.55 -17.89
N LYS A 6 -5.90 24.12 -17.19
CA LYS A 6 -5.68 22.71 -16.86
C LYS A 6 -6.82 22.29 -15.94
N LYS A 7 -7.86 21.67 -16.50
CA LYS A 7 -8.91 20.99 -15.73
C LYS A 7 -8.20 20.06 -14.74
N VAL A 8 -8.24 20.41 -13.47
CA VAL A 8 -7.76 19.55 -12.39
C VAL A 8 -8.63 18.30 -12.43
N LYS A 9 -8.10 17.20 -13.00
CA LYS A 9 -8.78 15.91 -12.99
C LYS A 9 -8.85 15.48 -11.53
N VAL A 10 -10.03 15.59 -10.93
CA VAL A 10 -10.31 14.97 -9.63
C VAL A 10 -9.90 13.51 -9.74
N PRO A 11 -8.99 13.02 -8.88
CA PRO A 11 -8.54 11.64 -8.95
C PRO A 11 -9.75 10.72 -8.83
N ASN A 12 -9.85 9.72 -9.70
CA ASN A 12 -10.81 8.64 -9.55
C ASN A 12 -10.70 8.12 -8.09
N PRO A 13 -11.79 8.06 -7.32
CA PRO A 13 -11.75 7.63 -5.92
C PRO A 13 -11.06 6.26 -5.74
N TYR A 14 -11.19 5.38 -6.73
CA TYR A 14 -10.50 4.09 -6.75
C TYR A 14 -8.97 4.22 -6.80
N LYS A 15 -8.46 5.21 -7.54
CA LYS A 15 -7.02 5.51 -7.62
C LYS A 15 -6.50 6.02 -6.28
N LEU A 16 -7.25 6.89 -5.62
CA LEU A 16 -6.91 7.41 -4.28
C LEU A 16 -6.87 6.28 -3.24
N ILE A 17 -7.79 5.32 -3.33
CA ILE A 17 -7.77 4.14 -2.46
C ILE A 17 -6.52 3.30 -2.73
N CYS A 18 -6.18 3.02 -3.98
CA CYS A 18 -4.98 2.24 -4.30
C CYS A 18 -3.70 2.94 -3.81
N GLU A 19 -3.61 4.26 -3.91
CA GLU A 19 -2.49 5.04 -3.39
C GLU A 19 -2.36 4.93 -1.85
N LYS A 20 -3.49 4.97 -1.13
CA LYS A 20 -3.52 4.69 0.31
C LYS A 20 -3.00 3.30 0.65
N PHE A 21 -3.39 2.29 -0.14
CA PHE A 21 -2.89 0.92 0.03
C PHE A 21 -1.38 0.80 -0.27
N TYR A 22 -0.88 1.55 -1.24
CA TYR A 22 0.55 1.64 -1.50
C TYR A 22 1.30 2.19 -0.28
N PHE A 23 0.83 3.28 0.33
CA PHE A 23 1.46 3.84 1.53
C PHE A 23 1.43 2.89 2.74
N ILE A 24 0.31 2.18 2.96
CA ILE A 24 0.24 1.13 3.98
C ILE A 24 1.33 0.07 3.74
N GLY A 25 1.51 -0.34 2.48
CA GLY A 25 2.57 -1.27 2.09
C GLY A 25 3.96 -0.71 2.34
N TYR A 26 4.21 0.53 1.91
CA TYR A 26 5.49 1.24 2.06
C TYR A 26 5.91 1.38 3.52
N GLU A 27 4.96 1.69 4.41
CA GLU A 27 5.19 1.77 5.86
C GLU A 27 5.36 0.39 6.53
N GLN A 28 5.32 -0.71 5.76
CA GLN A 28 5.45 -2.08 6.23
C GLN A 28 4.33 -2.48 7.19
N LEU A 29 3.15 -1.88 7.07
CA LEU A 29 1.97 -2.21 7.88
C LEU A 29 1.32 -3.49 7.35
N PHE A 30 1.38 -4.54 8.16
CA PHE A 30 0.90 -5.85 7.75
C PHE A 30 -0.62 -5.95 7.90
N LEU A 31 -1.31 -6.15 6.79
CA LEU A 31 -2.74 -6.36 6.79
C LEU A 31 -3.10 -7.73 7.34
N SER A 32 -4.20 -7.80 8.10
CA SER A 32 -4.71 -9.07 8.62
C SER A 32 -4.94 -10.08 7.49
N ARG A 33 -4.79 -11.38 7.79
CA ARG A 33 -5.01 -12.45 6.81
C ARG A 33 -6.39 -12.38 6.15
N LYS A 34 -7.43 -12.09 6.94
CA LYS A 34 -8.81 -11.94 6.44
C LYS A 34 -8.91 -10.81 5.42
N PHE A 35 -8.31 -9.66 5.74
CA PHE A 35 -8.35 -8.49 4.87
C PHE A 35 -7.56 -8.71 3.57
N ARG A 36 -6.36 -9.29 3.65
CA ARG A 36 -5.57 -9.65 2.46
C ARG A 36 -6.30 -10.61 1.53
N ARG A 37 -7.05 -11.57 2.08
CA ARG A 37 -7.89 -12.47 1.27
C ARG A 37 -9.05 -11.71 0.61
N ALA A 38 -9.69 -10.78 1.32
CA ALA A 38 -10.80 -10.00 0.78
C ALA A 38 -10.39 -9.11 -0.40
N ILE A 39 -9.19 -8.51 -0.34
CA ILE A 39 -8.67 -7.68 -1.42
C ILE A 39 -7.83 -8.45 -2.44
N ALA A 40 -7.63 -9.76 -2.27
CA ALA A 40 -6.70 -10.53 -3.11
C ALA A 40 -7.00 -10.37 -4.60
N LYS A 41 -5.93 -10.26 -5.41
CA LYS A 41 -5.99 -10.06 -6.87
C LYS A 41 -6.61 -8.73 -7.35
N THR A 42 -7.00 -7.82 -6.45
CA THR A 42 -7.44 -6.46 -6.81
C THR A 42 -6.25 -5.50 -6.95
N GLU A 43 -6.48 -4.31 -7.52
CA GLU A 43 -5.48 -3.24 -7.58
C GLU A 43 -5.02 -2.78 -6.20
N MET A 44 -5.90 -2.80 -5.19
CA MET A 44 -5.53 -2.46 -3.80
C MET A 44 -4.49 -3.44 -3.25
N HIS A 45 -4.67 -4.73 -3.55
CA HIS A 45 -3.71 -5.76 -3.15
C HIS A 45 -2.38 -5.60 -3.90
N ARG A 46 -2.42 -5.32 -5.20
CA ARG A 46 -1.22 -5.04 -6.01
C ARG A 46 -0.47 -3.81 -5.47
N ALA A 47 -1.18 -2.73 -5.17
CA ALA A 47 -0.60 -1.51 -4.63
C ALA A 47 0.05 -1.73 -3.26
N TRP A 48 -0.63 -2.44 -2.35
CA TRP A 48 -0.06 -2.82 -1.05
C TRP A 48 1.18 -3.68 -1.18
N LEU A 49 1.18 -4.67 -2.09
CA LEU A 49 2.35 -5.49 -2.38
C LEU A 49 3.51 -4.65 -2.93
N ALA A 50 3.24 -3.77 -3.90
CA ALA A 50 4.24 -2.91 -4.51
C ALA A 50 4.90 -1.96 -3.50
N GLY A 51 4.10 -1.32 -2.64
CA GLY A 51 4.63 -0.47 -1.56
C GLY A 51 5.49 -1.29 -0.59
N ASN A 52 5.05 -2.50 -0.27
CA ASN A 52 5.78 -3.39 0.63
C ASN A 52 7.12 -3.87 0.02
N GLN A 53 7.19 -4.05 -1.29
CA GLN A 53 8.42 -4.35 -2.01
C GLN A 53 9.35 -3.14 -2.13
N GLY A 54 8.83 -1.92 -2.35
CA GLY A 54 9.68 -0.72 -2.56
C GLY A 54 10.55 -0.30 -1.38
N ASN A 55 10.21 -0.70 -0.15
CA ASN A 55 11.01 -0.43 1.06
C ASN A 55 12.03 -1.56 1.35
N ILE A 56 11.86 -2.72 0.71
CA ILE A 56 12.72 -3.88 0.89
C ILE A 56 13.44 -4.03 -0.44
N GLY A 57 14.63 -3.43 -0.58
CA GLY A 57 15.45 -3.43 -1.80
C GLY A 57 15.94 -4.81 -2.25
N VAL A 58 15.06 -5.80 -2.28
CA VAL A 58 15.32 -7.22 -2.46
C VAL A 58 14.60 -7.67 -3.72
N VAL A 59 15.34 -8.37 -4.57
CA VAL A 59 14.89 -8.98 -5.84
C VAL A 59 13.85 -10.09 -5.61
N GLU A 60 13.69 -10.53 -4.36
CA GLU A 60 12.89 -11.68 -3.96
C GLU A 60 11.51 -11.24 -3.43
N GLY A 61 10.45 -11.81 -4.01
CA GLY A 61 9.06 -11.40 -3.75
C GLY A 61 8.58 -11.60 -2.31
N VAL A 62 7.36 -11.13 -2.03
CA VAL A 62 6.71 -11.14 -0.71
C VAL A 62 6.51 -12.51 -0.04
N LEU A 63 6.77 -13.60 -0.75
CA LEU A 63 6.70 -14.97 -0.23
C LEU A 63 8.06 -15.49 0.26
N TYR A 64 9.14 -14.74 0.03
CA TYR A 64 10.47 -15.18 0.40
C TYR A 64 10.69 -15.06 1.90
N ARG A 65 11.40 -16.03 2.50
CA ARG A 65 11.59 -16.08 3.95
C ARG A 65 12.33 -14.85 4.49
N ALA A 66 13.32 -14.36 3.74
CA ALA A 66 14.07 -13.14 4.05
C ALA A 66 13.18 -11.89 4.09
N TRP A 67 12.16 -11.83 3.23
CA TRP A 67 11.14 -10.78 3.26
C TRP A 67 10.36 -10.83 4.57
N PHE A 68 10.07 -12.01 5.13
CA PHE A 68 9.31 -12.10 6.38
C PHE A 68 10.09 -11.60 7.60
N THR A 69 11.42 -11.75 7.60
CA THR A 69 12.34 -11.41 8.70
C THR A 69 12.78 -9.94 8.72
N ASN A 70 12.85 -9.24 7.59
CA ASN A 70 13.33 -7.85 7.54
C ASN A 70 12.23 -6.78 7.69
N ARG A 71 11.02 -7.17 8.09
CA ARG A 71 9.89 -6.23 8.21
C ARG A 71 9.93 -5.48 9.53
N LYS A 72 9.60 -4.19 9.48
CA LYS A 72 9.41 -3.34 10.66
C LYS A 72 8.30 -3.84 11.59
N HIS A 73 7.29 -4.52 11.03
CA HIS A 73 6.16 -5.06 11.77
C HIS A 73 5.99 -6.56 11.48
N HIS A 74 6.20 -7.38 12.51
CA HIS A 74 6.00 -8.84 12.44
C HIS A 74 4.56 -9.28 12.73
N THR A 75 3.72 -8.34 13.19
CA THR A 75 2.32 -8.57 13.57
C THR A 75 1.39 -7.73 12.70
N ASN A 76 0.09 -8.05 12.72
CA ASN A 76 -0.90 -7.28 11.97
C ASN A 76 -0.94 -5.83 12.49
N ALA A 77 -1.02 -4.87 11.59
CA ALA A 77 -1.22 -3.47 11.92
C ALA A 77 -2.56 -3.28 12.65
N THR A 78 -2.53 -2.47 13.70
CA THR A 78 -3.73 -2.04 14.42
C THR A 78 -4.55 -1.08 13.55
N PHE A 79 -5.86 -0.97 13.84
CA PHE A 79 -6.71 0.03 13.18
C PHE A 79 -6.15 1.45 13.29
N LYS A 80 -5.55 1.80 14.44
CA LYS A 80 -4.92 3.11 14.66
C LYS A 80 -3.75 3.37 13.71
N GLN A 81 -2.91 2.36 13.46
CA GLN A 81 -1.79 2.48 12.53
C GLN A 81 -2.29 2.63 11.08
N LEU A 82 -3.28 1.82 10.68
CA LEU A 82 -3.90 1.92 9.37
C LEU A 82 -4.55 3.28 9.15
N TRP A 83 -5.31 3.77 10.12
CA TRP A 83 -5.96 5.09 10.04
C TRP A 83 -4.94 6.21 9.86
N ARG A 84 -3.86 6.20 10.64
CA ARG A 84 -2.79 7.19 10.54
C ARG A 84 -2.10 7.18 9.18
N SER A 85 -1.85 5.99 8.63
CA SER A 85 -1.26 5.81 7.30
C SER A 85 -2.13 6.40 6.19
N ILE A 86 -3.44 6.18 6.28
CA ILE A 86 -4.44 6.60 5.28
C ILE A 86 -4.80 8.10 5.36
N SER A 87 -4.54 8.73 6.50
CA SER A 87 -4.90 10.14 6.78
C SER A 87 -3.74 11.12 6.59
N ARG A 88 -2.54 10.63 6.29
CA ARG A 88 -1.42 11.47 5.83
C ARG A 88 -1.64 11.90 4.40
#